data_AF-C3X9J7-F1
#
_entry.id   AF-C3X9J7-F1
#
_cell.length_a   1.000
_cell.length_b   1.000
_cell.length_c   1.000
_cell.angle_alpha   90.00
_cell.angle_beta   90.00
_cell.angle_gamma   90.00
#
_symmetry.space_group_name_H-M   'P 1'
#
loop_
_entity.id
_entity.type
_entity.pdbx_description
1 polymer ?
#
loop_
_entity_poly.entity_id
_entity_poly.type
_entity_poly.pdbx_seq_one_letter_code
_entity_poly.pdbx_strand_id
1 'polypeptide(L)'
;MKTPLENIVEWFNALPVSYRQAVAVEVASMMPGMEPNISNPFYHKQFIAKISEPQPDRMKEEGLVVSLKALIEDIITVRTKENENWEQMEKELKEAAELTGSCSLAEHAYQKQIQYKQWTAIRESWKAMAAQSLTYQALCLWRKALQTA
;
A
#
# COMPACT_ATOMS: atom_id res chain seq x y z
N MET A 1 23.86 3.44 -1.22
CA MET A 1 22.87 2.44 -0.78
C MET A 1 21.58 3.19 -0.55
N LYS A 2 20.43 2.72 -1.05
CA LYS A 2 19.16 3.45 -0.85
C LYS A 2 18.75 3.43 0.63
N THR A 3 18.17 4.51 1.13
CA THR A 3 17.58 4.55 2.48
C THR A 3 16.32 3.67 2.53
N PRO A 4 15.90 3.20 3.72
CA PRO A 4 14.62 2.50 3.86
C PRO A 4 13.44 3.26 3.26
N LEU A 5 13.41 4.59 3.45
CA LEU A 5 12.36 5.46 2.92
C LEU A 5 12.38 5.52 1.39
N GLU A 6 13.56 5.62 0.77
CA GLU A 6 13.72 5.56 -0.69
C GLU A 6 13.22 4.23 -1.27
N ASN A 7 13.49 3.11 -0.60
CA ASN A 7 12.98 1.79 -1.02
C ASN A 7 11.45 1.70 -0.92
N ILE A 8 10.84 2.28 0.14
CA ILE A 8 9.38 2.35 0.28
C ILE A 8 8.79 3.21 -0.85
N VAL A 9 9.37 4.38 -1.14
CA VAL A 9 8.90 5.29 -2.19
C VAL A 9 9.02 4.65 -3.58
N GLU A 10 10.10 3.93 -3.85
CA GLU A 10 10.29 3.20 -5.11
C GLU A 10 9.24 2.08 -5.26
N TRP A 11 9.04 1.27 -4.21
CA TRP A 11 8.00 0.25 -4.21
C TRP A 11 6.62 0.86 -4.47
N PHE A 12 6.31 1.97 -3.82
CA PHE A 12 5.05 2.69 -4.00
C PHE A 12 4.87 3.17 -5.45
N ASN A 13 5.93 3.69 -6.06
CA ASN A 13 5.93 4.12 -7.47
C ASN A 13 5.88 2.97 -8.49
N ALA A 14 6.13 1.73 -8.07
CA ALA A 14 5.99 0.56 -8.93
C ALA A 14 4.54 0.03 -9.00
N LEU A 15 3.67 0.41 -8.05
CA LEU A 15 2.28 -0.07 -8.02
C LEU A 15 1.45 0.49 -9.19
N PRO A 16 0.34 -0.15 -9.60
CA PRO A 16 -0.62 0.49 -10.50
C PRO A 16 -1.26 1.72 -9.86
N VAL A 17 -1.59 2.74 -10.66
CA VAL A 17 -2.02 4.07 -10.16
C VAL A 17 -3.21 4.01 -9.20
N SER A 18 -4.23 3.18 -9.50
CA SER A 18 -5.40 3.01 -8.63
C SER A 18 -5.03 2.49 -7.24
N TYR A 19 -4.05 1.58 -7.16
CA TYR A 19 -3.57 1.01 -5.91
C TYR A 19 -2.60 1.94 -5.17
N ARG A 20 -1.84 2.78 -5.88
CA ARG A 20 -1.10 3.90 -5.25
C ARG A 20 -2.07 4.81 -4.52
N GLN A 21 -3.15 5.19 -5.17
CA GLN A 21 -4.18 6.04 -4.55
C GLN A 21 -4.80 5.36 -3.32
N ALA A 22 -5.19 4.08 -3.43
CA ALA A 22 -5.78 3.34 -2.31
C ALA A 22 -4.83 3.27 -1.11
N VAL A 23 -3.60 2.82 -1.31
CA VAL A 23 -2.61 2.70 -0.22
C VAL A 23 -2.29 4.08 0.37
N ALA A 24 -2.10 5.13 -0.45
CA ALA A 24 -1.85 6.48 0.06
C ALA A 24 -2.97 6.97 0.97
N VAL A 25 -4.22 6.84 0.53
CA VAL A 25 -5.40 7.30 1.29
C VAL A 25 -5.54 6.52 2.59
N GLU A 26 -5.36 5.21 2.57
CA GLU A 26 -5.49 4.38 3.77
C GLU A 26 -4.39 4.66 4.78
N VAL A 27 -3.12 4.74 4.35
CA VAL A 27 -2.00 5.10 5.24
C VAL A 27 -2.24 6.49 5.84
N ALA A 28 -2.61 7.46 5.01
CA ALA A 28 -2.93 8.82 5.42
C ALA A 28 -4.07 8.90 6.44
N SER A 29 -5.10 8.07 6.29
CA SER A 29 -6.24 8.05 7.22
C SER A 29 -5.89 7.58 8.62
N MET A 30 -4.78 6.85 8.77
CA MET A 30 -4.30 6.29 10.04
C MET A 30 -3.07 7.01 10.58
N MET A 31 -2.52 7.98 9.85
CA MET A 31 -1.31 8.71 10.24
C MET A 31 -1.66 10.16 10.60
N PRO A 32 -1.51 10.57 11.87
CA PRO A 32 -1.75 11.96 12.28
C PRO A 32 -0.90 12.96 11.47
N GLY A 33 -1.50 14.07 11.04
CA GLY A 33 -0.82 15.09 10.27
C GLY A 33 -0.61 14.73 8.81
N MET A 34 -1.21 13.65 8.30
CA MET A 34 -1.18 13.22 6.91
C MET A 34 -2.60 13.15 6.32
N GLU A 35 -3.49 14.04 6.74
CA GLU A 35 -4.92 14.00 6.45
C GLU A 35 -5.19 13.86 4.93
N PRO A 36 -5.88 12.80 4.49
CA PRO A 36 -6.05 12.55 3.08
C PRO A 36 -7.03 13.53 2.45
N ASN A 37 -6.65 14.10 1.30
CA ASN A 37 -7.60 14.77 0.43
C ASN A 37 -8.26 13.72 -0.49
N ILE A 38 -9.28 13.03 0.03
CA ILE A 38 -9.99 11.95 -0.68
C ILE A 38 -10.66 12.42 -1.98
N SER A 39 -10.94 13.71 -2.12
CA SER A 39 -11.52 14.29 -3.35
C SER A 39 -10.50 14.44 -4.48
N ASN A 40 -9.20 14.34 -4.17
CA ASN A 40 -8.13 14.49 -5.15
C ASN A 40 -7.72 13.13 -5.74
N PRO A 41 -7.99 12.86 -7.04
CA PRO A 41 -7.60 11.60 -7.70
C PRO A 41 -6.08 11.46 -7.86
N PHE A 42 -5.31 12.52 -7.60
CA PHE A 42 -3.85 12.54 -7.62
C PHE A 42 -3.23 12.65 -6.22
N TYR A 43 -3.99 12.37 -5.16
CA TYR A 43 -3.50 12.44 -3.78
C TYR A 43 -2.24 11.59 -3.57
N HIS A 44 -2.13 10.43 -4.21
CA HIS A 44 -0.91 9.61 -4.15
C HIS A 44 0.38 10.38 -4.47
N LYS A 45 0.34 11.37 -5.39
CA LYS A 45 1.52 12.20 -5.69
C LYS A 45 1.87 13.14 -4.54
N GLN A 46 0.85 13.73 -3.89
CA GLN A 46 1.04 14.59 -2.72
C GLN A 46 1.54 13.78 -1.53
N PHE A 47 0.99 12.59 -1.33
CA PHE A 47 1.45 11.65 -0.31
C PHE A 47 2.92 11.29 -0.51
N ILE A 48 3.32 10.88 -1.72
CA ILE A 48 4.72 10.55 -2.03
C ILE A 48 5.63 11.76 -1.81
N ALA A 49 5.23 12.96 -2.27
CA ALA A 49 6.01 14.18 -2.07
C ALA A 49 6.23 14.43 -0.58
N LYS A 50 5.17 14.33 0.23
CA LYS A 50 5.21 14.56 1.67
C LYS A 50 6.10 13.56 2.42
N ILE A 51 5.99 12.27 2.12
CA ILE A 51 6.87 11.27 2.76
C ILE A 51 8.31 11.35 2.25
N SER A 52 8.56 12.00 1.11
CA SER A 52 9.91 12.20 0.56
C SER A 52 10.55 13.51 1.02
N GLU A 53 9.82 14.35 1.76
CA GLU A 53 10.38 15.59 2.30
C GLU A 53 11.51 15.28 3.30
N PRO A 54 12.62 16.04 3.28
CA PRO A 54 13.68 15.91 4.26
C PRO A 54 13.10 16.04 5.67
N GLN A 55 13.33 15.03 6.51
CA GLN A 55 12.85 15.05 7.88
C GLN A 55 13.76 15.96 8.72
N PRO A 56 13.19 16.80 9.60
CA PRO A 56 13.96 17.81 10.32
C PRO A 56 14.90 17.21 11.38
N ASP A 57 14.66 15.96 11.79
CA ASP A 57 15.58 15.20 12.64
C ASP A 57 15.50 13.70 12.34
N ARG A 58 16.55 12.97 12.76
CA ARG A 58 16.71 11.53 12.51
C ARG A 58 15.61 10.69 13.18
N MET A 59 15.14 11.10 14.36
CA MET A 59 14.12 10.35 15.09
C MET A 59 12.79 10.36 14.33
N LYS A 60 12.45 11.47 13.67
CA LYS A 60 11.27 11.56 12.81
C LYS A 60 11.38 10.69 11.57
N GLU A 61 12.55 10.63 10.93
CA GLU A 61 12.75 9.73 9.78
C GLU A 61 12.61 8.25 10.19
N GLU A 62 13.22 7.85 11.30
CA GLU A 62 13.08 6.50 11.84
C GLU A 62 11.63 6.17 12.21
N GLY A 63 10.95 7.10 12.90
CA GLY A 63 9.54 6.97 13.26
C GLY A 63 8.65 6.84 12.04
N LEU A 64 8.91 7.62 11.00
CA LEU A 64 8.19 7.56 9.73
C LEU A 64 8.37 6.21 9.05
N VAL A 65 9.61 5.71 8.93
CA VAL A 65 9.91 4.41 8.32
C VAL A 65 9.20 3.26 9.06
N VAL A 66 9.26 3.25 10.40
CA VAL A 66 8.60 2.22 11.21
C VAL A 66 7.08 2.30 11.07
N SER A 67 6.51 3.50 11.08
CA SER A 67 5.06 3.71 10.95
C SER A 67 4.56 3.30 9.57
N LEU A 68 5.24 3.73 8.50
CA LEU A 68 4.92 3.33 7.13
C LEU A 68 4.99 1.81 6.97
N LYS A 69 6.03 1.18 7.50
CA LYS A 69 6.16 -0.28 7.45
C LYS A 69 4.95 -0.96 8.08
N ALA A 70 4.60 -0.59 9.31
CA ALA A 70 3.50 -1.20 10.05
C ALA A 70 2.14 -0.97 9.36
N LEU A 71 1.86 0.26 8.94
CA LEU A 71 0.60 0.62 8.30
C LEU A 71 0.43 -0.07 6.94
N ILE A 72 1.48 -0.12 6.12
CA ILE A 72 1.41 -0.79 4.82
C ILE A 72 1.23 -2.31 5.00
N GLU A 73 1.92 -2.92 5.97
CA GLU A 73 1.75 -4.34 6.30
C GLU A 73 0.30 -4.66 6.72
N ASP A 74 -0.30 -3.81 7.55
CA ASP A 74 -1.69 -3.95 7.98
C ASP A 74 -2.68 -3.82 6.82
N ILE A 75 -2.59 -2.74 6.03
CA ILE A 75 -3.46 -2.48 4.87
C ILE A 75 -3.40 -3.64 3.88
N ILE A 76 -2.20 -4.08 3.50
CA ILE A 76 -2.03 -5.20 2.58
C ILE A 76 -2.66 -6.47 3.14
N THR A 77 -2.50 -6.73 4.44
CA THR A 77 -3.08 -7.90 5.11
C THR A 77 -4.60 -7.87 5.08
N VAL A 78 -5.19 -6.74 5.50
CA VAL A 78 -6.65 -6.54 5.50
C VAL A 78 -7.20 -6.67 4.07
N ARG A 79 -6.63 -5.94 3.12
CA ARG A 79 -7.09 -5.93 1.72
C ARG A 79 -6.95 -7.29 1.04
N THR A 80 -5.87 -8.02 1.30
CA THR A 80 -5.73 -9.39 0.77
C THR A 80 -6.83 -10.28 1.34
N LYS A 81 -7.04 -10.26 2.66
CA LYS A 81 -8.04 -11.07 3.35
C LYS A 81 -9.47 -10.76 2.91
N GLU A 82 -9.82 -9.49 2.75
CA GLU A 82 -11.13 -9.06 2.21
C GLU A 82 -11.43 -9.64 0.83
N ASN A 83 -10.39 -9.95 0.06
CA ASN A 83 -10.50 -10.50 -1.29
C ASN A 83 -10.22 -12.01 -1.35
N GLU A 84 -9.92 -12.70 -0.25
CA GLU A 84 -9.61 -14.14 -0.27
C GLU A 84 -10.79 -14.99 -0.76
N ASN A 85 -12.02 -14.61 -0.41
CA ASN A 85 -13.25 -15.30 -0.84
C ASN A 85 -13.79 -14.80 -2.19
N TRP A 86 -12.93 -14.25 -3.07
CA TRP A 86 -13.36 -13.64 -4.33
C TRP A 86 -14.11 -14.61 -5.24
N GLU A 87 -13.80 -15.92 -5.22
CA GLU A 87 -14.47 -16.92 -6.06
C GLU A 87 -15.95 -17.06 -5.69
N GLN A 88 -16.25 -17.11 -4.39
CA GLN A 88 -17.63 -17.16 -3.91
C GLN A 88 -18.37 -15.87 -4.26
N MET A 89 -17.75 -14.71 -4.02
CA MET A 89 -18.36 -13.41 -4.35
C MET A 89 -18.59 -13.25 -5.86
N GLU A 90 -17.64 -13.69 -6.69
CA GLU A 90 -17.78 -13.66 -8.15
C GLU A 90 -18.96 -14.52 -8.60
N LYS A 91 -19.10 -15.73 -8.04
CA LYS A 91 -20.21 -16.63 -8.35
C LYS A 91 -21.56 -16.02 -7.97
N GLU A 92 -21.69 -15.51 -6.75
CA GLU A 92 -22.93 -14.86 -6.26
C GLU A 92 -23.31 -13.64 -7.13
N LEU A 93 -22.32 -12.85 -7.55
CA LEU A 93 -22.56 -11.69 -8.43
C LEU A 93 -22.95 -12.10 -9.85
N LYS A 94 -22.37 -13.17 -10.40
CA LYS A 94 -22.76 -13.72 -11.72
C LYS A 94 -24.18 -14.24 -11.70
N GLU A 95 -24.54 -15.04 -10.69
CA GLU A 95 -25.91 -15.56 -10.53
C GLU A 95 -26.92 -14.41 -10.40
N ALA A 96 -26.61 -13.38 -9.61
CA ALA A 96 -27.46 -12.19 -9.50
C ALA A 96 -27.55 -11.39 -10.82
N ALA A 97 -26.48 -11.30 -11.58
CA ALA A 97 -26.47 -10.65 -12.90
C ALA A 97 -27.35 -11.40 -13.90
N GLU A 98 -27.29 -12.73 -13.91
CA GLU A 98 -28.14 -13.59 -14.77
C GLU A 98 -29.62 -13.44 -14.42
N LEU A 99 -29.96 -13.38 -13.13
CA LEU A 99 -31.34 -13.22 -12.66
C LEU A 99 -31.92 -11.82 -12.96
N THR A 100 -31.09 -10.79 -12.98
CA THR A 100 -31.54 -9.39 -13.11
C THR A 100 -31.29 -8.78 -14.49
N GLY A 101 -30.49 -9.44 -15.34
CA GLY A 101 -29.96 -8.87 -16.58
C GLY A 101 -28.99 -7.70 -16.36
N SER A 102 -28.50 -7.49 -15.14
CA SER A 102 -27.68 -6.33 -14.79
C SER A 102 -26.24 -6.49 -15.26
N CYS A 103 -25.85 -5.72 -16.28
CA CYS A 103 -24.47 -5.65 -16.75
C CYS A 103 -23.50 -5.13 -15.67
N SER A 104 -23.96 -4.28 -14.75
CA SER A 104 -23.13 -3.75 -13.66
C SER A 104 -22.69 -4.82 -12.66
N LEU A 105 -23.56 -5.81 -12.38
CA LEU A 105 -23.23 -6.93 -11.50
C LEU A 105 -22.22 -7.88 -12.15
N ALA A 106 -22.37 -8.13 -13.46
CA ALA A 106 -21.41 -8.93 -14.22
C ALA A 106 -20.01 -8.28 -14.24
N GLU A 107 -19.94 -6.95 -14.43
CA GLU A 107 -18.67 -6.20 -14.35
C GLU A 107 -18.07 -6.28 -12.93
N HIS A 108 -18.89 -6.08 -11.89
CA HIS A 108 -18.42 -6.20 -10.51
C HIS A 108 -17.86 -7.60 -10.19
N ALA A 109 -18.46 -8.66 -10.72
CA ALA A 109 -17.96 -10.02 -10.56
C ALA A 109 -16.53 -10.15 -11.12
N TYR A 110 -16.31 -9.66 -12.35
CA TYR A 110 -14.99 -9.67 -12.99
C TYR A 110 -13.96 -8.83 -12.21
N GLN A 111 -14.37 -7.67 -11.70
CA GLN A 111 -13.49 -6.80 -10.91
C GLN A 111 -13.00 -7.48 -9.62
N LYS A 112 -13.78 -8.38 -8.99
CA LYS A 112 -13.34 -9.11 -7.79
C LYS A 112 -12.11 -9.98 -8.04
N GLN A 113 -12.09 -10.69 -9.16
CA GLN A 113 -10.94 -11.50 -9.54
C GLN A 113 -9.69 -10.62 -9.75
N ILE A 114 -9.84 -9.48 -10.43
CA ILE A 114 -8.75 -8.54 -10.65
C ILE A 114 -8.22 -8.01 -9.32
N GLN A 115 -9.12 -7.59 -8.42
CA GLN A 115 -8.75 -7.04 -7.12
C GLN A 115 -7.92 -8.03 -6.30
N TYR A 116 -8.35 -9.30 -6.21
CA TYR A 116 -7.60 -10.33 -5.50
C TYR A 116 -6.19 -10.54 -6.07
N LYS A 117 -6.08 -10.66 -7.41
CA LYS A 117 -4.77 -10.87 -8.08
C LYS A 117 -3.83 -9.69 -7.82
N GLN A 118 -4.34 -8.46 -7.91
CA GLN A 118 -3.55 -7.25 -7.68
C GLN A 118 -3.09 -7.15 -6.22
N TRP A 119 -3.99 -7.32 -5.25
CA TRP A 119 -3.62 -7.25 -3.83
C TRP A 119 -2.62 -8.34 -3.43
N THR A 120 -2.74 -9.54 -4.01
CA THR A 120 -1.77 -10.62 -3.84
C THR A 120 -0.40 -10.23 -4.41
N ALA A 121 -0.35 -9.68 -5.63
CA ALA A 121 0.90 -9.21 -6.24
C ALA A 121 1.55 -8.07 -5.42
N ILE A 122 0.74 -7.12 -4.93
CA ILE A 122 1.18 -6.05 -4.05
C ILE A 122 1.78 -6.63 -2.77
N ARG A 123 1.12 -7.61 -2.14
CA ARG A 123 1.62 -8.30 -0.94
C ARG A 123 2.97 -8.94 -1.16
N GLU A 124 3.14 -9.69 -2.24
CA GLU A 124 4.40 -10.38 -2.52
C GLU A 124 5.53 -9.39 -2.86
N SER A 125 5.24 -8.33 -3.63
CA SER A 125 6.22 -7.27 -3.91
C SER A 125 6.67 -6.53 -2.64
N TRP A 126 5.73 -6.25 -1.74
CA TRP A 126 6.04 -5.62 -0.45
C TRP A 126 6.91 -6.53 0.41
N LYS A 127 6.54 -7.81 0.57
CA LYS A 127 7.34 -8.79 1.33
C LYS A 127 8.76 -8.87 0.80
N ALA A 128 8.94 -8.93 -0.53
CA ALA A 128 10.25 -8.99 -1.15
C ALA A 128 11.11 -7.76 -0.82
N MET A 129 10.54 -6.55 -0.94
CA MET A 129 11.23 -5.31 -0.60
C MET A 129 11.55 -5.23 0.90
N ALA A 130 10.56 -5.54 1.76
CA ALA A 130 10.70 -5.46 3.21
C ALA A 130 11.73 -6.47 3.75
N ALA A 131 11.80 -7.67 3.18
CA ALA A 131 12.80 -8.68 3.54
C ALA A 131 14.24 -8.26 3.19
N GLN A 132 14.42 -7.35 2.23
CA GLN A 132 15.74 -6.81 1.87
C GLN A 132 16.08 -5.56 2.68
N SER A 133 15.14 -4.63 2.81
CA SER A 133 15.43 -3.25 3.23
C SER A 133 14.86 -2.87 4.59
N LEU A 134 13.88 -3.62 5.11
CA LEU A 134 13.12 -3.27 6.31
C LEU A 134 13.19 -4.35 7.41
N THR A 135 14.13 -5.29 7.31
CA THR A 135 14.41 -6.23 8.41
C THR A 135 15.01 -5.48 9.60
N TYR A 136 14.87 -6.04 10.80
CA TYR A 136 15.49 -5.46 12.00
C TYR A 136 17.00 -5.21 11.80
N GLN A 137 17.71 -6.17 11.20
CA GLN A 137 19.13 -6.05 10.93
C GLN A 137 19.44 -4.95 9.91
N ALA A 138 18.69 -4.85 8.81
CA ALA A 138 18.85 -3.79 7.82
C ALA A 138 18.62 -2.40 8.43
N LEU A 139 17.56 -2.24 9.23
CA LEU A 139 17.27 -0.99 9.93
C LEU A 139 18.36 -0.65 10.96
N CYS A 140 18.89 -1.62 11.69
CA CYS A 140 20.02 -1.40 12.61
C CYS A 140 21.29 -0.97 11.88
N LEU A 141 21.60 -1.54 10.72
CA LEU A 141 22.75 -1.14 9.90
C LEU A 141 22.57 0.28 9.35
N TRP A 142 21.39 0.61 8.85
CA TRP A 142 21.08 1.95 8.37
C TRP A 142 21.21 3.00 9.48
N ARG A 143 20.64 2.74 10.67
CA ARG A 143 20.77 3.63 11.84
C ARG A 143 22.23 3.87 12.23
N LYS A 144 23.07 2.82 12.19
CA LYS A 144 24.51 2.96 12.45
C LYS A 144 25.20 3.82 11.39
N ALA A 145 24.86 3.63 10.10
CA ALA A 145 25.43 4.43 9.02
C ALA A 145 25.10 5.92 9.16
N LEU A 146 23.90 6.25 9.67
CA LEU A 146 23.54 7.64 9.99
C LEU A 146 24.39 8.21 11.14
N GLN A 147 24.82 7.41 12.12
CA GLN A 147 25.65 7.90 13.23
C GLN A 147 27.08 8.26 12.81
N THR A 148 27.56 7.69 11.71
CA THR A 148 28.92 7.92 11.17
C THR A 148 28.99 9.02 10.10
N ALA A 149 27.84 9.58 9.70
CA ALA A 149 27.69 10.66 8.73
C ALA A 149 27.31 11.97 9.43
#